data_AF-A0A0T9NX14-F1
#
_entry.id   AF-A0A0T9NX14-F1
#
_cell.length_a   1.000
_cell.length_b   1.000
_cell.length_c   1.000
_cell.angle_alpha   90.00
_cell.angle_beta   90.00
_cell.angle_gamma   90.00
#
_symmetry.space_group_name_H-M   'P 1'
#
loop_
_entity.id
_entity.type
_entity.pdbx_description
1 polymer ?
#
loop_
_entity_poly.entity_id
_entity_poly.type
_entity_poly.pdbx_seq_one_letter_code
_entity_poly.pdbx_strand_id
1 'polypeptide(L)' 'MLIGFVLLITSCFNDSCNALPVTEDIYPTQSECQQISTLIKERKPNVVLMCGEVYR' A
#
# COMPACT_ATOMS: atom_id res chain seq x y z
N MET A 1 9.84 -16.08 4.78
CA MET A 1 10.94 -15.30 4.12
C MET A 1 10.33 -14.03 3.51
N LEU A 2 10.98 -12.86 3.61
CA LEU A 2 10.46 -11.63 2.97
C LEU A 2 10.50 -11.80 1.45
N ILE A 3 9.35 -11.62 0.79
CA ILE A 3 9.19 -11.74 -0.67
C ILE A 3 9.20 -10.36 -1.34
N GLY A 4 8.75 -9.34 -0.63
CA GLY A 4 8.67 -7.97 -1.13
C GLY A 4 7.66 -7.15 -0.34
N PHE A 5 7.10 -6.13 -0.99
CA PHE A 5 6.19 -5.14 -0.44
C PHE A 5 4.93 -5.04 -1.28
N VAL A 6 3.78 -4.89 -0.65
CA VAL A 6 2.50 -4.65 -1.32
C VAL A 6 1.98 -3.27 -0.95
N LEU A 7 1.36 -2.58 -1.91
CA LEU A 7 0.72 -1.31 -1.65
C LEU A 7 -0.68 -1.55 -1.08
N LEU A 8 -0.90 -1.08 0.14
CA LEU A 8 -2.15 -1.19 0.86
C LEU A 8 -2.83 0.17 0.95
N ILE A 9 -4.13 0.22 0.68
CA ILE A 9 -4.98 1.35 0.99
C ILE A 9 -5.68 1.09 2.31
N THR A 10 -5.52 2.02 3.23
CA THR A 10 -6.22 2.00 4.50
C THR A 10 -7.50 2.79 4.35
N SER A 11 -8.62 2.09 4.46
CA SER A 11 -9.94 2.69 4.56
C SER A 11 -10.46 2.47 5.97
N CYS A 12 -10.64 3.57 6.71
CA CYS A 12 -11.28 3.54 8.01
C CYS A 12 -12.73 3.97 7.84
N PHE A 13 -13.66 3.07 8.15
CA PHE A 13 -15.08 3.35 8.12
C PHE A 13 -15.73 2.81 9.41
N ASN A 14 -16.43 3.69 10.13
CA ASN A 14 -17.24 3.35 11.30
C ASN A 14 -16.51 2.46 12.34
N ASP A 15 -15.44 3.01 12.95
CA ASP A 15 -14.56 2.36 13.95
C ASP A 15 -13.74 1.15 13.46
N SER A 16 -13.80 0.82 12.16
CA SER A 16 -13.02 -0.28 11.57
C SER A 16 -12.07 0.23 10.49
N CYS A 17 -10.78 -0.02 10.66
CA CYS A 17 -9.77 0.25 9.64
C CYS A 17 -9.39 -1.05 8.93
N ASN A 18 -9.68 -1.10 7.64
CA ASN A 18 -9.27 -2.20 6.78
C ASN A 18 -8.14 -1.72 5.86
N ALA A 19 -7.03 -2.45 5.87
CA ALA A 19 -5.96 -2.31 4.89
C ALA A 19 -6.21 -3.32 3.77
N LEU A 20 -6.52 -2.82 2.58
CA LEU A 20 -6.79 -3.64 1.40
C LEU A 20 -5.67 -3.45 0.38
N PRO A 21 -5.25 -4.48 -0.35
CA PRO A 21 -4.30 -4.31 -1.44
C PRO A 21 -4.90 -3.40 -2.52
N VAL A 22 -4.15 -2.38 -2.92
CA VAL A 22 -4.52 -1.50 -4.04
C VAL A 22 -4.38 -2.26 -5.35
N THR A 23 -3.33 -3.07 -5.45
CA THR A 23 -3.03 -3.95 -6.57
C THR A 23 -2.50 -5.27 -6.03
N GLU A 24 -2.51 -6.31 -6.86
CA GLU A 24 -1.90 -7.62 -6.55
C GLU A 24 -0.38 -7.61 -6.80
N ASP A 25 0.20 -6.45 -7.10
CA ASP A 25 1.62 -6.32 -7.39
C ASP A 25 2.45 -6.38 -6.11
N ILE A 26 3.50 -7.20 -6.16
CA ILE A 26 4.52 -7.27 -5.12
C ILE A 26 5.74 -6.52 -5.63
N TYR A 27 6.02 -5.38 -5.01
CA TYR A 27 7.22 -4.58 -5.24
C TYR A 27 8.42 -5.24 -4.55
N PRO A 28 9.53 -5.49 -5.26
CA PRO A 28 10.70 -6.11 -4.66
C PRO A 28 11.36 -5.23 -3.59
N THR A 29 11.20 -3.90 -3.68
CA THR A 29 11.77 -2.95 -2.73
C THR A 29 10.74 -2.02 -2.09
N GLN A 30 11.03 -1.56 -0.86
CA GLN A 30 10.19 -0.59 -0.17
C GLN A 30 10.14 0.75 -0.92
N SER A 31 11.26 1.17 -1.52
CA SER A 31 11.38 2.42 -2.26
C SER A 31 10.47 2.47 -3.49
N GLU A 32 10.37 1.37 -4.24
CA GLU A 32 9.44 1.28 -5.38
C GLU A 32 7.99 1.40 -4.92
N CYS A 33 7.60 0.67 -3.87
CA CYS A 33 6.26 0.78 -3.32
C CYS A 33 5.94 2.22 -2.87
N GLN A 34 6.91 2.90 -2.23
CA GLN A 34 6.75 4.30 -1.82
C GLN A 34 6.62 5.25 -3.01
N GLN A 35 7.40 5.07 -4.07
CA GLN A 35 7.28 5.88 -5.30
C GLN A 35 5.89 5.78 -5.90
N ILE A 36 5.35 4.56 -6.03
CA ILE A 36 3.98 4.36 -6.52
C ILE A 36 2.95 4.99 -5.57
N SER A 37 3.15 4.86 -4.25
CA SER A 37 2.25 5.49 -3.27
C SER A 37 2.18 7.01 -3.45
N THR A 38 3.30 7.67 -3.73
CA THR A 38 3.36 9.11 -3.98
C THR A 38 2.61 9.49 -5.26
N LEU A 39 2.82 8.74 -6.35
CA LEU A 39 2.12 8.97 -7.62
C LEU A 39 0.59 8.82 -7.48
N ILE A 40 0.13 7.86 -6.68
CA ILE A 40 -1.31 7.71 -6.42
C ILE A 40 -1.81 8.84 -5.54
N LYS A 41 -1.03 9.27 -4.54
CA LYS A 41 -1.40 10.36 -3.64
C LYS A 41 -1.51 11.71 -4.36
N GLU A 42 -0.70 11.94 -5.39
CA GLU A 42 -0.84 13.11 -6.28
C GLU A 42 -2.20 13.12 -7.00
N ARG A 43 -2.67 11.95 -7.45
CA ARG A 43 -3.97 11.81 -8.14
C ARG A 43 -5.15 11.76 -7.17
N LYS A 44 -4.94 11.19 -5.97
CA LYS A 44 -5.95 10.95 -4.94
C LYS A 44 -5.39 11.36 -3.56
N PRO A 45 -5.38 12.66 -3.24
CA PRO A 45 -4.79 13.16 -2.00
C PRO A 45 -5.50 12.68 -0.73
N ASN A 46 -6.76 12.26 -0.86
CA ASN A 46 -7.61 11.84 0.27
C ASN A 46 -7.44 10.37 0.68
N VAL A 47 -6.64 9.58 -0.05
CA VAL A 47 -6.41 8.17 0.33
C VAL A 47 -5.20 8.04 1.26
N VAL A 48 -5.30 7.15 2.23
CA VAL A 48 -4.19 6.76 3.10
C VAL A 48 -3.58 5.49 2.51
N LEU A 49 -2.35 5.61 2.02
CA LEU A 49 -1.59 4.51 1.42
C LEU A 49 -0.44 4.11 2.32
N MET A 50 -0.15 2.82 2.40
CA MET A 50 0.98 2.27 3.14
C MET A 50 1.60 1.09 2.39
N CYS A 51 2.90 0.89 2.58
CA CYS A 51 3.62 -0.26 2.04
C CYS A 51 3.73 -1.34 3.12
N GLY A 52 3.08 -2.48 2.89
CA GLY A 52 3.14 -3.64 3.78
C GLY A 52 4.17 -4.65 3.30
N GLU A 53 4.89 -5.28 4.22
CA GLU A 53 5.80 -6.38 3.91
C GLU A 53 5.03 -7.68 3.65
N VAL A 54 5.43 -8.42 2.62
CA VAL A 54 4.83 -9.72 2.27
C VAL A 54 5.81 -10.83 2.59
N TYR A 55 5.36 -11.82 3.34
CA TYR A 55 6.12 -12.99 3.75
C TYR A 55 5.54 -14.27 3.14
N ARG A 56 6.42 -15.20 2.72
CA ARG A 56 6.07 -16.58 2.34
C ARG A 56 6.37 -17.55 3.45
#